data_AF-A0A961EZG0-F1
#
_entry.id   AF-A0A961EZG0-F1
#
_cell.length_a   1.000
_cell.length_b   1.000
_cell.length_c   1.000
_cell.angle_alpha   90.00
_cell.angle_beta   90.00
_cell.angle_gamma   90.00
#
_symmetry.space_group_name_H-M   'P 1'
#
loop_
_entity.id
_entity.type
_entity.pdbx_description
1 polymer ?
#
loop_
_entity_poly.entity_id
_entity_poly.type
_entity_poly.pdbx_seq_one_letter_code
_entity_poly.pdbx_strand_id
1 'polypeptide(L)'
;MEQEVRNVLDALNSIRDQIVNGVLIELISPQLIKRFHFLIGKDLNKNFEAIPGEFRRNEVTVGAVYKAPPYVEVEEFMRRFCDWVRKEFHYEKGQSFSTAILQAIVTHVYIAWIHPFGDGNGRTARLIEFYLLLRAGIPDIAAHVLSNFYNETRADYYRHLRESSQGGGDLSNFIKYAIQGFKDGLKSILEKVNLNQLEIAWRNHVHETFQSAVAPRTTQIKKRQMGLILSMNLEFDYTEDRLMRLNNSIELEYAEKSRRTFTRDLQSLIAMGLVVNSESGYRANTAILRGAMAQVRIDKLSF
;
A
#
# COMPACT_ATOMS: atom_id res chain seq x y z
N MET A 1 -19.06 -8.31 -10.85
CA MET A 1 -17.84 -7.51 -10.66
C MET A 1 -17.97 -6.57 -9.45
N GLU A 2 -18.94 -5.65 -9.38
CA GLU A 2 -19.07 -4.73 -8.23
C GLU A 2 -19.29 -5.43 -6.87
N GLN A 3 -20.19 -6.41 -6.79
CA GLN A 3 -20.44 -7.15 -5.55
C GLN A 3 -19.21 -7.95 -5.08
N GLU A 4 -18.42 -8.48 -6.02
CA GLU A 4 -17.20 -9.23 -5.72
C GLU A 4 -16.12 -8.34 -5.12
N VAL A 5 -15.92 -7.15 -5.70
CA VAL A 5 -15.01 -6.14 -5.13
C VAL A 5 -15.48 -5.73 -3.74
N ARG A 6 -16.79 -5.51 -3.55
CA ARG A 6 -17.37 -5.19 -2.24
C ARG A 6 -17.10 -6.29 -1.21
N ASN A 7 -17.34 -7.55 -1.56
CA ASN A 7 -17.08 -8.68 -0.67
C ASN A 7 -15.62 -8.74 -0.21
N VAL A 8 -14.67 -8.52 -1.13
CA VAL A 8 -13.24 -8.51 -0.79
C VAL A 8 -12.91 -7.35 0.15
N LEU A 9 -13.42 -6.15 -0.12
CA LEU A 9 -13.22 -4.99 0.76
C LEU A 9 -13.83 -5.19 2.15
N ASP A 10 -15.05 -5.72 2.22
CA ASP A 10 -15.74 -6.03 3.46
C ASP A 10 -14.96 -7.09 4.26
N ALA A 11 -14.41 -8.10 3.59
CA ALA A 11 -13.60 -9.13 4.22
C ALA A 11 -12.30 -8.57 4.80
N LEU A 12 -11.57 -7.74 4.04
CA LEU A 12 -10.34 -7.07 4.49
C LEU A 12 -10.59 -6.20 5.73
N ASN A 13 -11.62 -5.34 5.67
CA ASN A 13 -11.99 -4.47 6.79
C ASN A 13 -12.40 -5.30 8.02
N SER A 14 -13.26 -6.31 7.83
CA SER A 14 -13.71 -7.18 8.93
C SER A 14 -12.56 -7.92 9.59
N ILE A 15 -11.62 -8.46 8.81
CA ILE A 15 -10.43 -9.15 9.33
C ILE A 15 -9.54 -8.19 10.11
N ARG A 16 -9.26 -7.00 9.55
CA ARG A 16 -8.48 -5.96 10.23
C ARG A 16 -9.10 -5.60 11.57
N ASP A 17 -10.39 -5.28 11.58
CA ASP A 17 -11.08 -4.85 12.79
C ASP A 17 -11.10 -5.95 13.84
N GLN A 18 -11.28 -7.22 13.44
CA GLN A 18 -11.22 -8.35 14.36
C GLN A 18 -9.81 -8.58 14.93
N ILE A 19 -8.75 -8.38 14.15
CA ILE A 19 -7.37 -8.48 14.66
C ILE A 19 -7.07 -7.34 15.63
N VAL A 20 -7.39 -6.10 15.26
CA VAL A 20 -7.12 -4.91 16.07
C VAL A 20 -7.84 -4.99 17.41
N ASN A 21 -9.07 -5.50 17.43
CA ASN A 21 -9.85 -5.71 18.65
C ASN A 21 -9.49 -7.00 19.40
N GLY A 22 -8.49 -7.78 18.95
CA GLY A 22 -8.07 -9.02 19.59
C GLY A 22 -9.05 -10.19 19.48
N VAL A 23 -10.07 -10.08 18.61
CA VAL A 23 -11.13 -11.08 18.42
C VAL A 23 -10.68 -12.25 17.54
N LEU A 24 -9.81 -12.01 16.54
CA LEU A 24 -9.38 -13.03 15.59
C LEU A 24 -7.88 -13.33 15.66
N ILE A 25 -7.53 -14.37 16.43
CA ILE A 25 -6.16 -14.87 16.60
C ILE A 25 -6.02 -16.38 16.29
N GLU A 26 -7.00 -16.95 15.59
CA GLU A 26 -7.09 -18.38 15.25
C GLU A 26 -5.95 -18.86 14.35
N LEU A 27 -5.31 -19.99 14.65
CA LEU A 27 -4.27 -20.55 13.78
C LEU A 27 -4.82 -20.94 12.39
N ILE A 28 -3.94 -20.94 11.37
CA ILE A 28 -4.31 -21.39 10.03
C ILE A 28 -4.86 -22.82 10.12
N SER A 29 -6.04 -23.00 9.56
CA SER A 29 -6.78 -24.27 9.53
C SER A 29 -7.61 -24.35 8.26
N PRO A 30 -8.02 -25.56 7.83
CA PRO A 30 -8.95 -25.71 6.71
C PRO A 30 -10.24 -24.90 6.92
N GLN A 31 -10.76 -24.84 8.15
CA GLN A 31 -11.98 -24.11 8.50
C GLN A 31 -11.81 -22.61 8.33
N LEU A 32 -10.68 -22.05 8.78
CA LEU A 32 -10.41 -20.63 8.61
C LEU A 32 -10.27 -20.26 7.12
N ILE A 33 -9.59 -21.09 6.33
CA ILE A 33 -9.43 -20.88 4.89
C ILE A 33 -10.79 -20.95 4.18
N LYS A 34 -11.64 -21.93 4.54
CA LYS A 34 -13.02 -22.02 4.06
C LYS A 34 -13.84 -20.78 4.46
N ARG A 35 -13.70 -20.29 5.69
CA ARG A 35 -14.37 -19.06 6.18
C ARG A 35 -13.98 -17.85 5.33
N PHE A 36 -12.71 -17.67 5.04
CA PHE A 36 -12.23 -16.55 4.21
C PHE A 36 -12.71 -16.68 2.76
N HIS A 37 -12.70 -17.89 2.22
CA HIS A 37 -13.29 -18.16 0.92
C HIS A 37 -14.81 -17.89 0.89
N PHE A 38 -15.54 -18.19 1.97
CA PHE A 38 -16.95 -17.83 2.09
C PHE A 38 -17.15 -16.31 2.02
N LEU A 39 -16.33 -15.53 2.74
CA LEU A 39 -16.44 -14.07 2.75
C LEU A 39 -16.27 -13.42 1.37
N ILE A 40 -15.40 -13.98 0.52
CA ILE A 40 -15.21 -13.48 -0.85
C ILE A 40 -16.36 -13.91 -1.79
N GLY A 41 -16.91 -15.11 -1.59
CA GLY A 41 -17.86 -15.75 -2.50
C GLY A 41 -19.34 -15.52 -2.17
N LYS A 42 -19.66 -15.04 -0.96
CA LYS A 42 -21.04 -14.83 -0.51
C LYS A 42 -21.82 -13.95 -1.50
N ASP A 43 -23.09 -14.28 -1.73
CA ASP A 43 -24.00 -13.48 -2.55
C ASP A 43 -23.59 -13.29 -4.04
N LEU A 44 -22.53 -13.96 -4.52
CA LEU A 44 -22.13 -13.89 -5.93
C LEU A 44 -22.95 -14.83 -6.84
N ASN A 45 -23.58 -15.85 -6.27
CA ASN A 45 -24.46 -16.79 -6.97
C ASN A 45 -23.80 -17.33 -8.25
N LYS A 46 -24.45 -17.16 -9.42
CA LYS A 46 -23.96 -17.63 -10.73
C LYS A 46 -22.67 -16.95 -11.20
N ASN A 47 -22.24 -15.86 -10.56
CA ASN A 47 -21.01 -15.15 -10.92
C ASN A 47 -19.78 -15.71 -10.16
N PHE A 48 -19.92 -16.84 -9.47
CA PHE A 48 -18.82 -17.46 -8.73
C PHE A 48 -18.86 -18.97 -8.98
N GLU A 49 -17.86 -19.48 -9.68
CA GLU A 49 -17.78 -20.88 -10.10
C GLU A 49 -17.27 -21.79 -8.95
N ALA A 50 -17.75 -21.54 -7.74
CA ALA A 50 -17.49 -22.33 -6.55
C ALA A 50 -18.65 -22.22 -5.57
N ILE A 51 -18.74 -23.20 -4.66
CA ILE A 51 -19.62 -23.09 -3.49
C ILE A 51 -18.84 -22.33 -2.41
N PRO A 52 -19.29 -21.14 -1.97
CA PRO A 52 -18.59 -20.37 -0.96
C PRO A 52 -18.35 -21.17 0.32
N GLY A 53 -17.10 -21.46 0.61
CA GLY A 53 -16.67 -22.11 1.86
C GLY A 53 -16.54 -23.63 1.75
N GLU A 54 -16.70 -24.19 0.56
CA GLU A 54 -16.53 -25.63 0.32
C GLU A 54 -15.39 -25.90 -0.65
N PHE A 55 -14.61 -26.95 -0.36
CA PHE A 55 -13.61 -27.42 -1.29
C PHE A 55 -14.27 -27.98 -2.56
N ARG A 56 -13.57 -27.87 -3.68
CA ARG A 56 -14.05 -28.34 -4.98
C ARG A 56 -14.27 -29.86 -4.97
N ARG A 57 -15.25 -30.30 -5.74
CA ARG A 57 -15.56 -31.72 -5.98
C ARG A 57 -15.29 -32.16 -7.42
N ASN A 58 -14.61 -31.31 -8.18
CA ASN A 58 -14.28 -31.50 -9.58
C ASN A 58 -12.80 -31.19 -9.81
N GLU A 59 -12.25 -31.75 -10.87
CA GLU A 59 -10.89 -31.43 -11.33
C GLU A 59 -10.82 -30.00 -11.89
N VAL A 60 -9.70 -29.32 -11.65
CA VAL A 60 -9.47 -27.96 -12.14
C VAL A 60 -8.07 -27.82 -12.74
N THR A 61 -7.99 -27.06 -13.83
CA THR A 61 -6.74 -26.66 -14.46
C THR A 61 -6.58 -25.16 -14.28
N VAL A 62 -5.47 -24.74 -13.69
CA VAL A 62 -5.15 -23.33 -13.44
C VAL A 62 -4.48 -22.76 -14.69
N GLY A 63 -5.16 -21.78 -15.30
CA GLY A 63 -4.77 -21.30 -16.62
C GLY A 63 -4.88 -22.42 -17.67
N ALA A 64 -3.92 -22.51 -18.58
CA ALA A 64 -3.95 -23.51 -19.66
C ALA A 64 -3.04 -24.73 -19.42
N VAL A 65 -2.28 -24.77 -18.32
CA VAL A 65 -1.11 -25.66 -18.23
C VAL A 65 -0.90 -26.33 -16.87
N TYR A 66 -1.42 -25.78 -15.76
CA TYR A 66 -1.19 -26.35 -14.44
C TYR A 66 -2.39 -27.17 -14.00
N LYS A 67 -2.24 -28.50 -13.92
CA LYS A 67 -3.26 -29.39 -13.38
C LYS A 67 -3.13 -29.41 -11.85
N ALA A 68 -4.16 -28.95 -11.16
CA ALA A 68 -4.20 -29.00 -9.70
C ALA A 68 -4.27 -30.47 -9.23
N PRO A 69 -4.00 -30.76 -7.94
CA PRO A 69 -4.21 -32.09 -7.36
C PRO A 69 -5.60 -32.69 -7.62
N PRO A 70 -5.77 -34.01 -7.56
CA PRO A 70 -7.09 -34.63 -7.60
C PRO A 70 -8.01 -34.06 -6.52
N TYR A 71 -9.28 -33.79 -6.84
CA TYR A 71 -10.19 -33.15 -5.87
C TYR A 71 -10.39 -33.99 -4.59
N VAL A 72 -10.31 -35.32 -4.72
CA VAL A 72 -10.44 -36.27 -3.61
C VAL A 72 -9.31 -36.15 -2.58
N GLU A 73 -8.16 -35.59 -2.96
CA GLU A 73 -7.00 -35.40 -2.09
C GLU A 73 -6.97 -34.01 -1.43
N VAL A 74 -7.77 -33.06 -1.92
CA VAL A 74 -7.72 -31.65 -1.50
C VAL A 74 -7.91 -31.50 0.01
N GLU A 75 -8.87 -32.22 0.60
CA GLU A 75 -9.15 -32.10 2.03
C GLU A 75 -7.96 -32.54 2.89
N GLU A 76 -7.37 -33.68 2.53
CA GLU A 76 -6.18 -34.20 3.22
C GLU A 76 -4.95 -33.31 2.99
N PHE A 77 -4.77 -32.79 1.78
CA PHE A 77 -3.68 -31.85 1.48
C PHE A 77 -3.82 -30.55 2.26
N MET A 78 -5.02 -29.97 2.33
CA MET A 78 -5.26 -28.77 3.13
C MET A 78 -5.02 -29.02 4.62
N ARG A 79 -5.42 -30.18 5.15
CA ARG A 79 -5.17 -30.57 6.53
C ARG A 79 -3.66 -30.69 6.80
N ARG A 80 -2.94 -31.49 6.00
CA ARG A 80 -1.49 -31.68 6.12
C ARG A 80 -0.72 -30.38 5.98
N PHE A 81 -1.14 -29.52 5.05
CA PHE A 81 -0.56 -28.19 4.85
C PHE A 81 -0.72 -27.31 6.10
N CYS A 82 -1.93 -27.21 6.65
CA CYS A 82 -2.16 -26.40 7.86
C CYS A 82 -1.36 -26.94 9.06
N ASP A 83 -1.31 -28.27 9.23
CA ASP A 83 -0.50 -28.92 10.27
C ASP A 83 0.99 -28.63 10.11
N TRP A 84 1.49 -28.67 8.87
CA TRP A 84 2.87 -28.35 8.54
C TRP A 84 3.20 -26.88 8.81
N VAL A 85 2.37 -25.94 8.35
CA VAL A 85 2.57 -24.49 8.62
C VAL A 85 2.62 -24.21 10.12
N ARG A 86 1.73 -24.82 10.91
CA ARG A 86 1.74 -24.68 12.37
C ARG A 86 3.07 -25.18 12.97
N LYS A 87 3.57 -26.33 12.49
CA LYS A 87 4.80 -26.94 13.00
C LYS A 87 6.03 -26.14 12.63
N GLU A 88 6.21 -25.75 11.37
CA GLU A 88 7.45 -25.10 10.90
C GLU A 88 7.60 -23.65 11.38
N PHE A 89 6.52 -22.88 11.37
CA PHE A 89 6.59 -21.45 11.69
C PHE A 89 6.43 -21.15 13.19
N HIS A 90 6.18 -22.19 14.00
CA HIS A 90 6.16 -22.16 15.47
C HIS A 90 5.37 -20.99 16.10
N TYR A 91 4.31 -20.53 15.41
CA TYR A 91 3.59 -19.30 15.74
C TYR A 91 3.17 -19.19 17.23
N GLU A 92 2.70 -20.30 17.83
CA GLU A 92 2.21 -20.34 19.22
C GLU A 92 3.31 -20.02 20.26
N LYS A 93 4.59 -20.09 19.87
CA LYS A 93 5.75 -19.84 20.75
C LYS A 93 6.36 -18.45 20.53
N GLY A 94 5.70 -17.61 19.70
CA GLY A 94 6.27 -16.37 19.20
C GLY A 94 7.11 -16.61 17.95
N GLN A 95 7.10 -15.63 17.04
CA GLN A 95 7.84 -15.69 15.77
C GLN A 95 8.57 -14.38 15.51
N SER A 96 9.71 -14.47 14.83
CA SER A 96 10.42 -13.29 14.35
C SER A 96 9.65 -12.61 13.20
N PHE A 97 9.93 -11.33 12.97
CA PHE A 97 9.34 -10.59 11.86
C PHE A 97 9.62 -11.25 10.49
N SER A 98 10.85 -11.72 10.25
CA SER A 98 11.21 -12.40 9.00
C SER A 98 10.49 -13.73 8.86
N THR A 99 10.37 -14.51 9.94
CA THR A 99 9.61 -15.77 9.95
C THR A 99 8.14 -15.54 9.60
N ALA A 100 7.52 -14.48 10.11
CA ALA A 100 6.13 -14.15 9.82
C ALA A 100 5.89 -13.78 8.34
N ILE A 101 6.80 -13.00 7.74
CA ILE A 101 6.74 -12.66 6.31
C ILE A 101 6.90 -13.91 5.45
N LEU A 102 7.88 -14.77 5.78
CA LEU A 102 8.07 -16.03 5.09
C LEU A 102 6.83 -16.92 5.21
N GLN A 103 6.22 -16.99 6.40
CA GLN A 103 4.98 -17.74 6.61
C GLN A 103 3.87 -17.25 5.68
N ALA A 104 3.66 -15.93 5.59
CA ALA A 104 2.63 -15.34 4.74
C ALA A 104 2.84 -15.68 3.26
N ILE A 105 4.05 -15.47 2.74
CA ILE A 105 4.42 -15.74 1.35
C ILE A 105 4.27 -17.23 1.02
N VAL A 106 4.83 -18.11 1.87
CA VAL A 106 4.78 -19.56 1.65
C VAL A 106 3.34 -20.04 1.72
N THR A 107 2.55 -19.59 2.70
CA THR A 107 1.14 -19.97 2.83
C THR A 107 0.34 -19.58 1.59
N HIS A 108 0.58 -18.38 1.04
CA HIS A 108 -0.02 -17.93 -0.21
C HIS A 108 0.26 -18.87 -1.38
N VAL A 109 1.54 -19.25 -1.57
CA VAL A 109 1.94 -20.14 -2.66
C VAL A 109 1.30 -21.52 -2.54
N TYR A 110 1.30 -22.11 -1.34
CA TYR A 110 0.72 -23.44 -1.13
C TYR A 110 -0.80 -23.46 -1.38
N ILE A 111 -1.53 -22.41 -0.99
CA ILE A 111 -2.97 -22.31 -1.33
C ILE A 111 -3.15 -22.22 -2.86
N ALA A 112 -2.29 -21.46 -3.55
CA ALA A 112 -2.34 -21.34 -4.99
C ALA A 112 -2.06 -22.66 -5.73
N TRP A 113 -1.12 -23.47 -5.21
CA TRP A 113 -0.77 -24.79 -5.74
C TRP A 113 -1.83 -25.86 -5.46
N ILE A 114 -2.29 -26.00 -4.21
CA ILE A 114 -3.33 -26.98 -3.86
C ILE A 114 -4.63 -26.67 -4.61
N HIS A 115 -4.90 -25.38 -4.83
CA HIS A 115 -6.07 -24.87 -5.54
C HIS A 115 -7.39 -25.50 -5.01
N PRO A 116 -7.69 -25.32 -3.70
CA PRO A 116 -8.71 -26.10 -3.02
C PRO A 116 -10.15 -25.78 -3.43
N PHE A 117 -10.41 -24.65 -4.08
CA PHE A 117 -11.75 -24.18 -4.46
C PHE A 117 -11.97 -24.20 -5.97
N GLY A 118 -13.22 -24.16 -6.43
CA GLY A 118 -13.55 -24.09 -7.86
C GLY A 118 -13.16 -22.75 -8.50
N ASP A 119 -13.25 -21.66 -7.73
CA ASP A 119 -12.88 -20.30 -8.07
C ASP A 119 -12.48 -19.59 -6.75
N GLY A 120 -11.89 -18.40 -6.82
CA GLY A 120 -11.57 -17.59 -5.64
C GLY A 120 -10.27 -17.97 -4.95
N ASN A 121 -9.52 -18.94 -5.46
CA ASN A 121 -8.25 -19.40 -4.86
C ASN A 121 -7.23 -18.25 -4.71
N GLY A 122 -7.00 -17.47 -5.76
CA GLY A 122 -6.06 -16.34 -5.72
C GLY A 122 -6.52 -15.18 -4.83
N ARG A 123 -7.83 -15.00 -4.64
CA ARG A 123 -8.42 -14.00 -3.72
C ARG A 123 -8.29 -14.48 -2.27
N THR A 124 -8.57 -15.76 -2.04
CA THR A 124 -8.43 -16.41 -0.72
C THR A 124 -6.97 -16.44 -0.26
N ALA A 125 -6.04 -16.79 -1.16
CA ALA A 125 -4.60 -16.81 -0.85
C ALA A 125 -4.10 -15.42 -0.39
N ARG A 126 -4.46 -14.36 -1.11
CA ARG A 126 -4.15 -12.97 -0.74
C ARG A 126 -4.79 -12.55 0.58
N LEU A 127 -6.03 -12.97 0.83
CA LEU A 127 -6.73 -12.65 2.07
C LEU A 127 -6.07 -13.35 3.28
N ILE A 128 -5.59 -14.58 3.10
CA ILE A 128 -4.81 -15.31 4.10
C ILE A 128 -3.42 -14.68 4.29
N GLU A 129 -2.75 -14.28 3.22
CA GLU A 129 -1.46 -13.56 3.28
C GLU A 129 -1.61 -12.26 4.09
N PHE A 130 -2.59 -11.43 3.73
CA PHE A 130 -2.95 -10.21 4.45
C PHE A 130 -3.21 -10.46 5.94
N TYR A 131 -4.02 -11.48 6.25
CA TYR A 131 -4.35 -11.86 7.62
C TYR A 131 -3.11 -12.27 8.44
N LEU A 132 -2.20 -13.05 7.85
CA LEU A 132 -0.96 -13.47 8.51
C LEU A 132 -0.04 -12.28 8.79
N LEU A 133 0.08 -11.35 7.83
CA LEU A 133 0.87 -10.13 8.01
C LEU A 133 0.30 -9.25 9.13
N LEU A 134 -1.01 -8.96 9.09
CA LEU A 134 -1.68 -8.17 10.13
C LEU A 134 -1.49 -8.77 11.52
N ARG A 135 -1.68 -10.08 11.63
CA ARG A 135 -1.57 -10.78 12.92
C ARG A 135 -0.13 -10.79 13.46
N ALA A 136 0.86 -10.68 12.57
CA ALA A 136 2.25 -10.50 12.94
C ALA A 136 2.60 -9.06 13.37
N GLY A 137 1.61 -8.16 13.43
CA GLY A 137 1.78 -6.76 13.82
C GLY A 137 2.18 -5.84 12.67
N ILE A 138 2.12 -6.31 11.41
CA ILE A 138 2.38 -5.47 10.26
C ILE A 138 1.19 -4.50 10.10
N PRO A 139 1.43 -3.19 9.95
CA PRO A 139 0.36 -2.22 9.76
C PRO A 139 -0.53 -2.54 8.54
N ASP A 140 -1.81 -2.23 8.63
CA ASP A 140 -2.81 -2.46 7.56
C ASP A 140 -2.34 -1.98 6.17
N ILE A 141 -1.85 -0.74 6.10
CA ILE A 141 -1.32 -0.16 4.86
C ILE A 141 -0.16 -0.97 4.27
N ALA A 142 0.66 -1.59 5.11
CA ALA A 142 1.78 -2.43 4.69
C ALA A 142 1.34 -3.87 4.35
N ALA A 143 0.31 -4.40 5.00
CA ALA A 143 -0.18 -5.76 4.75
C ALA A 143 -0.77 -5.94 3.32
N HIS A 144 -1.15 -4.86 2.65
CA HIS A 144 -1.61 -4.90 1.25
C HIS A 144 -0.48 -4.93 0.20
N VAL A 145 0.78 -4.65 0.59
CA VAL A 145 1.88 -4.43 -0.35
C VAL A 145 2.10 -5.63 -1.28
N LEU A 146 2.16 -6.85 -0.74
CA LEU A 146 2.40 -8.05 -1.53
C LEU A 146 1.28 -8.29 -2.56
N SER A 147 0.03 -8.18 -2.14
CA SER A 147 -1.12 -8.30 -3.04
C SER A 147 -1.08 -7.30 -4.19
N ASN A 148 -0.74 -6.03 -3.91
CA ASN A 148 -0.59 -4.99 -4.93
C ASN A 148 0.58 -5.29 -5.86
N PHE A 149 1.74 -5.66 -5.31
CA PHE A 149 2.93 -6.01 -6.08
C PHE A 149 2.66 -7.17 -7.06
N TYR A 150 2.02 -8.25 -6.59
CA TYR A 150 1.65 -9.38 -7.47
C TYR A 150 0.66 -8.97 -8.57
N ASN A 151 -0.20 -7.97 -8.32
CA ASN A 151 -1.14 -7.47 -9.31
C ASN A 151 -0.45 -6.57 -10.35
N GLU A 152 0.43 -5.68 -9.92
CA GLU A 152 1.22 -4.78 -10.78
C GLU A 152 2.22 -5.55 -11.66
N THR A 153 2.77 -6.66 -11.14
CA THR A 153 3.76 -7.52 -11.83
C THR A 153 3.17 -8.89 -12.19
N ARG A 154 1.89 -8.90 -12.62
CA ARG A 154 1.10 -10.13 -12.84
C ARG A 154 1.81 -11.20 -13.68
N ALA A 155 2.53 -10.80 -14.74
CA ALA A 155 3.25 -11.74 -15.59
C ALA A 155 4.39 -12.45 -14.84
N ASP A 156 5.20 -11.70 -14.09
CA ASP A 156 6.29 -12.24 -13.27
C ASP A 156 5.77 -13.11 -12.12
N TYR A 157 4.68 -12.67 -11.46
CA TYR A 157 4.01 -13.44 -10.42
C TYR A 157 3.63 -14.85 -10.90
N TYR A 158 2.95 -14.96 -12.05
CA TYR A 158 2.58 -16.26 -12.60
C TYR A 158 3.79 -17.06 -13.12
N ARG A 159 4.83 -16.38 -13.64
CA ARG A 159 6.09 -17.04 -14.02
C ARG A 159 6.73 -17.72 -12.81
N HIS A 160 6.93 -17.00 -11.72
CA HIS A 160 7.56 -17.55 -10.52
C HIS A 160 6.71 -18.62 -9.84
N LEU A 161 5.38 -18.52 -9.84
CA LEU A 161 4.51 -19.61 -9.36
C LEU A 161 4.66 -20.88 -10.19
N ARG A 162 4.80 -20.74 -11.52
CA ARG A 162 4.97 -21.89 -12.42
C ARG A 162 6.33 -22.54 -12.23
N GLU A 163 7.39 -21.74 -12.22
CA GLU A 163 8.78 -22.21 -12.03
C GLU A 163 8.93 -22.99 -10.72
N SER A 164 8.39 -22.44 -9.63
CA SER A 164 8.47 -23.08 -8.31
C SER A 164 7.66 -24.38 -8.24
N SER A 165 6.53 -24.48 -8.94
CA SER A 165 5.79 -25.73 -9.05
C SER A 165 6.49 -26.79 -9.92
N GLN A 166 7.18 -26.39 -10.99
CA GLN A 166 7.86 -27.32 -11.90
C GLN A 166 9.24 -27.75 -11.37
N GLY A 167 9.90 -26.88 -10.60
CA GLY A 167 11.23 -27.09 -10.03
C GLY A 167 11.27 -27.95 -8.76
N GLY A 168 10.34 -28.89 -8.59
CA GLY A 168 10.32 -29.79 -7.43
C GLY A 168 9.95 -29.13 -6.09
N GLY A 169 9.33 -27.94 -6.12
CA GLY A 169 8.88 -27.25 -4.92
C GLY A 169 9.86 -26.25 -4.32
N ASP A 170 10.96 -25.90 -5.02
CA ASP A 170 11.86 -24.83 -4.58
C ASP A 170 11.18 -23.45 -4.68
N LEU A 171 10.90 -22.86 -3.52
CA LEU A 171 10.27 -21.54 -3.39
C LEU A 171 11.27 -20.39 -3.39
N SER A 172 12.58 -20.65 -3.44
CA SER A 172 13.63 -19.63 -3.25
C SER A 172 13.47 -18.43 -4.17
N ASN A 173 13.17 -18.66 -5.45
CA ASN A 173 13.00 -17.58 -6.42
C ASN A 173 11.70 -16.80 -6.20
N PHE A 174 10.60 -17.48 -5.85
CA PHE A 174 9.34 -16.80 -5.53
C PHE A 174 9.49 -15.94 -4.27
N ILE A 175 10.12 -16.48 -3.22
CA ILE A 175 10.37 -15.78 -1.96
C ILE A 175 11.26 -14.55 -2.20
N LYS A 176 12.34 -14.67 -2.98
CA LYS A 176 13.19 -13.52 -3.33
C LYS A 176 12.40 -12.43 -4.06
N TYR A 177 11.60 -12.82 -5.05
CA TYR A 177 10.72 -11.91 -5.79
C TYR A 177 9.72 -11.20 -4.86
N ALA A 178 9.03 -11.95 -4.01
CA ALA A 178 8.03 -11.40 -3.08
C ALA A 178 8.67 -10.47 -2.02
N ILE A 179 9.79 -10.86 -1.41
CA ILE A 179 10.50 -10.03 -0.42
C ILE A 179 11.02 -8.75 -1.06
N GLN A 180 11.55 -8.80 -2.28
CA GLN A 180 12.00 -7.60 -2.99
C GLN A 180 10.84 -6.64 -3.26
N GLY A 181 9.70 -7.15 -3.76
CA GLY A 181 8.49 -6.35 -3.93
C GLY A 181 7.95 -5.78 -2.63
N PHE A 182 7.99 -6.54 -1.55
CA PHE A 182 7.61 -6.08 -0.22
C PHE A 182 8.48 -4.93 0.26
N LYS A 183 9.81 -5.07 0.15
CA LYS A 183 10.79 -4.04 0.51
C LYS A 183 10.57 -2.75 -0.26
N ASP A 184 10.40 -2.83 -1.58
CA ASP A 184 10.24 -1.64 -2.43
C ASP A 184 8.88 -0.97 -2.20
N GLY A 185 7.82 -1.76 -2.00
CA GLY A 185 6.51 -1.23 -1.63
C GLY A 185 6.50 -0.54 -0.27
N LEU A 186 7.18 -1.08 0.74
CA LEU A 186 7.35 -0.43 2.04
C LEU A 186 8.10 0.90 1.94
N LYS A 187 9.15 0.97 1.11
CA LYS A 187 9.85 2.23 0.83
C LYS A 187 8.93 3.27 0.20
N SER A 188 8.15 2.87 -0.81
CA SER A 188 7.19 3.77 -1.46
C SER A 188 6.11 4.28 -0.50
N ILE A 189 5.62 3.43 0.41
CA ILE A 189 4.68 3.85 1.46
C ILE A 189 5.34 4.89 2.36
N LEU A 190 6.58 4.65 2.81
CA LEU A 190 7.28 5.56 3.71
C LEU A 190 7.54 6.92 3.06
N GLU A 191 7.94 6.94 1.80
CA GLU A 191 8.09 8.17 1.00
C GLU A 191 6.78 8.96 0.93
N LYS A 192 5.67 8.29 0.59
CA LYS A 192 4.34 8.92 0.54
C LYS A 192 3.89 9.47 1.89
N VAL A 193 4.09 8.72 2.97
CA VAL A 193 3.75 9.17 4.32
C VAL A 193 4.56 10.40 4.70
N ASN A 194 5.87 10.40 4.44
CA ASN A 194 6.74 11.54 4.74
C ASN A 194 6.33 12.79 3.94
N LEU A 195 6.03 12.63 2.65
CA LEU A 195 5.57 13.73 1.80
C LEU A 195 4.24 14.31 2.31
N ASN A 196 3.26 13.45 2.62
CA ASN A 196 1.97 13.90 3.16
C ASN A 196 2.12 14.62 4.50
N GLN A 197 2.98 14.13 5.39
CA GLN A 197 3.27 14.81 6.66
C GLN A 197 3.95 16.17 6.43
N LEU A 198 4.87 16.25 5.46
CA LEU A 198 5.53 17.50 5.11
C LEU A 198 4.53 18.51 4.54
N GLU A 199 3.60 18.08 3.70
CA GLU A 199 2.54 18.94 3.16
C GLU A 199 1.63 19.47 4.27
N ILE A 200 1.19 18.63 5.21
CA ILE A 200 0.36 19.07 6.34
C ILE A 200 1.12 20.08 7.21
N ALA A 201 2.36 19.77 7.59
CA ALA A 201 3.20 20.67 8.37
C ALA A 201 3.44 21.99 7.63
N TRP A 202 3.67 21.94 6.32
CA TRP A 202 3.85 23.12 5.47
C TRP A 202 2.62 24.02 5.46
N ARG A 203 1.43 23.45 5.25
CA ARG A 203 0.19 24.22 5.24
C ARG A 203 -0.03 24.92 6.59
N ASN A 204 0.15 24.19 7.69
CA ASN A 204 0.01 24.76 9.04
C ASN A 204 1.00 25.90 9.27
N HIS A 205 2.28 25.69 8.92
CA HIS A 205 3.32 26.71 9.06
C HIS A 205 3.03 27.97 8.24
N VAL A 206 2.56 27.82 6.99
CA VAL A 206 2.12 28.96 6.18
C VAL A 206 0.98 29.69 6.87
N HIS A 207 -0.06 28.98 7.33
CA HIS A 207 -1.19 29.60 8.02
C HIS A 207 -0.77 30.38 9.27
N GLU A 208 0.09 29.80 10.12
CA GLU A 208 0.62 30.43 11.33
C GLU A 208 1.44 31.67 10.99
N THR A 209 2.36 31.58 10.02
CA THR A 209 3.19 32.71 9.56
C THR A 209 2.32 33.89 9.11
N PHE A 210 1.24 33.61 8.39
CA PHE A 210 0.28 34.63 7.94
C PHE A 210 -0.67 35.13 9.04
N GLN A 211 -0.79 34.45 10.18
CA GLN A 211 -1.53 34.92 11.35
C GLN A 211 -0.64 35.80 12.25
N SER A 212 0.62 35.42 12.44
CA SER A 212 1.59 36.14 13.29
C SER A 212 2.21 37.35 12.62
N ALA A 213 1.97 37.57 11.32
CA ALA A 213 2.57 38.67 10.59
C ALA A 213 2.07 40.04 11.08
N VAL A 214 3.00 40.86 11.58
CA VAL A 214 2.75 42.16 12.23
C VAL A 214 2.17 43.22 11.27
N ALA A 215 2.45 43.13 9.97
CA ALA A 215 2.02 44.13 8.99
C ALA A 215 0.55 43.92 8.57
N PRO A 216 -0.31 44.97 8.63
CA PRO A 216 -1.69 44.89 8.15
C PRO A 216 -1.71 44.59 6.64
N ARG A 217 -2.28 43.44 6.27
CA ARG A 217 -2.51 43.04 4.87
C ARG A 217 -4.00 43.06 4.59
N THR A 218 -4.38 43.55 3.41
CA THR A 218 -5.77 43.38 2.95
C THR A 218 -6.06 41.89 2.76
N THR A 219 -7.31 41.49 2.99
CA THR A 219 -7.79 40.11 2.84
C THR A 219 -7.45 39.55 1.45
N GLN A 220 -7.49 40.38 0.41
CA GLN A 220 -7.19 39.99 -0.97
C GLN A 220 -5.69 39.70 -1.18
N ILE A 221 -4.78 40.51 -0.63
CA ILE A 221 -3.34 40.25 -0.73
C ILE A 221 -2.98 38.96 0.00
N LYS A 222 -3.52 38.77 1.21
CA LYS A 222 -3.32 37.55 2.00
C LYS A 222 -3.78 36.32 1.24
N LYS A 223 -5.00 36.34 0.70
CA LYS A 223 -5.56 35.23 -0.09
C LYS A 223 -4.68 34.89 -1.31
N ARG A 224 -4.23 35.89 -2.06
CA ARG A 224 -3.40 35.70 -3.25
C ARG A 224 -2.02 35.12 -2.92
N GLN A 225 -1.33 35.69 -1.93
CA GLN A 225 -0.01 35.20 -1.50
C GLN A 225 -0.09 33.77 -0.94
N MET A 226 -1.10 33.48 -0.13
CA MET A 226 -1.36 32.13 0.38
C MET A 226 -1.70 31.15 -0.73
N GLY A 227 -2.53 31.56 -1.70
CA GLY A 227 -2.86 30.75 -2.87
C GLY A 227 -1.63 30.34 -3.66
N LEU A 228 -0.71 31.29 -3.91
CA LEU A 228 0.54 31.04 -4.60
C LEU A 228 1.41 30.02 -3.85
N ILE A 229 1.73 30.28 -2.57
CA ILE A 229 2.66 29.44 -1.82
C ILE A 229 2.10 28.03 -1.52
N LEU A 230 0.79 27.90 -1.32
CA LEU A 230 0.14 26.60 -1.10
C LEU A 230 -0.09 25.82 -2.41
N SER A 231 0.08 26.46 -3.56
CA SER A 231 0.02 25.81 -4.87
C SER A 231 1.38 25.27 -5.35
N MET A 232 2.48 25.68 -4.72
CA MET A 232 3.82 25.23 -5.08
C MET A 232 4.04 23.77 -4.66
N ASN A 233 4.61 22.95 -5.55
CA ASN A 233 5.14 21.65 -5.17
C ASN A 233 6.39 21.85 -4.31
N LEU A 234 6.50 21.07 -3.23
CA LEU A 234 7.53 21.23 -2.21
C LEU A 234 8.92 20.73 -2.63
N GLU A 235 9.00 19.98 -3.72
CA GLU A 235 10.21 19.33 -4.22
C GLU A 235 10.79 20.03 -5.44
N PHE A 236 10.04 20.94 -6.07
CA PHE A 236 10.43 21.58 -7.32
C PHE A 236 10.91 23.02 -7.13
N ASP A 237 11.81 23.40 -8.03
CA ASP A 237 12.21 24.76 -8.24
C ASP A 237 11.42 25.37 -9.41
N TYR A 238 11.22 26.68 -9.34
CA TYR A 238 10.39 27.42 -10.27
C TYR A 238 11.07 28.72 -10.69
N THR A 239 11.00 29.02 -11.99
CA THR A 239 11.23 30.38 -12.47
C THR A 239 10.04 31.28 -12.14
N GLU A 240 10.24 32.60 -12.18
CA GLU A 240 9.16 33.56 -11.95
C GLU A 240 7.98 33.35 -12.91
N ASP A 241 8.27 33.14 -14.21
CA ASP A 241 7.24 32.91 -15.22
C ASP A 241 6.48 31.60 -14.98
N ARG A 242 7.17 30.55 -14.50
CA ARG A 242 6.53 29.27 -14.14
C ARG A 242 5.61 29.42 -12.92
N LEU A 243 5.98 30.24 -11.94
CA LEU A 243 5.13 30.54 -10.79
C LEU A 243 3.87 31.33 -11.18
N MET A 244 3.98 32.29 -12.11
CA MET A 244 2.81 33.03 -12.60
C MET A 244 1.79 32.15 -13.32
N ARG A 245 2.24 31.04 -13.91
CA ARG A 245 1.40 30.07 -14.65
C ARG A 245 1.39 28.69 -13.98
N LEU A 246 1.49 28.69 -12.65
CA LEU A 246 1.64 27.46 -11.87
C LEU A 246 0.45 26.51 -12.02
N ASN A 247 -0.76 27.08 -12.06
CA ASN A 247 -2.01 26.40 -12.37
C ASN A 247 -3.05 27.45 -12.82
N ASN A 248 -4.19 26.99 -13.34
CA ASN A 248 -5.25 27.86 -13.84
C ASN A 248 -5.73 28.89 -12.80
N SER A 249 -5.78 28.52 -11.51
CA SER A 249 -6.22 29.43 -10.45
C SER A 249 -5.23 30.56 -10.22
N ILE A 250 -3.92 30.26 -10.22
CA ILE A 250 -2.88 31.26 -10.05
C ILE A 250 -2.79 32.16 -11.28
N GLU A 251 -2.88 31.58 -12.47
CA GLU A 251 -2.85 32.36 -13.71
C GLU A 251 -4.01 33.37 -13.77
N LEU A 252 -5.23 32.95 -13.43
CA LEU A 252 -6.38 33.85 -13.34
C LEU A 252 -6.22 34.93 -12.27
N GLU A 253 -5.69 34.58 -11.09
CA GLU A 253 -5.50 35.52 -9.98
C GLU A 253 -4.48 36.62 -10.34
N TYR A 254 -3.50 36.32 -11.19
CA TYR A 254 -2.49 37.27 -11.65
C TYR A 254 -2.71 37.84 -13.06
N ALA A 255 -3.69 37.36 -13.84
CA ALA A 255 -3.94 37.77 -15.22
C ALA A 255 -4.14 39.29 -15.39
N GLU A 256 -4.87 39.92 -14.46
CA GLU A 256 -5.12 41.36 -14.48
C GLU A 256 -4.11 42.18 -13.64
N LYS A 257 -3.03 41.55 -13.17
CA LYS A 257 -2.05 42.20 -12.30
C LYS A 257 -0.77 42.48 -13.06
N SER A 258 -0.12 43.60 -12.72
CA SER A 258 1.19 43.92 -13.28
C SER A 258 2.23 42.91 -12.80
N ARG A 259 3.25 42.63 -13.63
CA ARG A 259 4.40 41.81 -13.23
C ARG A 259 5.04 42.30 -11.92
N ARG A 260 5.11 43.62 -11.73
CA ARG A 260 5.57 44.27 -10.49
C ARG A 260 4.74 43.87 -9.26
N THR A 261 3.43 43.62 -9.42
CA THR A 261 2.56 43.13 -8.33
C THR A 261 2.94 41.70 -7.95
N PHE A 262 3.15 40.83 -8.94
CA PHE A 262 3.63 39.46 -8.70
C PHE A 262 4.99 39.47 -7.99
N THR A 263 5.97 40.23 -8.50
CA THR A 263 7.29 40.34 -7.89
C THR A 263 7.20 40.84 -6.44
N ARG A 264 6.33 41.82 -6.15
CA ARG A 264 6.13 42.30 -4.77
C ARG A 264 5.57 41.21 -3.84
N ASP A 265 4.62 40.42 -4.32
CA ASP A 265 4.06 39.31 -3.54
C ASP A 265 5.09 38.22 -3.30
N LEU A 266 5.87 37.87 -4.33
CA LEU A 266 6.97 36.90 -4.21
C LEU A 266 8.03 37.39 -3.22
N GLN A 267 8.44 38.66 -3.29
CA GLN A 267 9.38 39.24 -2.33
C GLN A 267 8.81 39.29 -0.91
N SER A 268 7.50 39.50 -0.75
CA SER A 268 6.86 39.38 0.57
C SER A 268 6.93 37.94 1.11
N LEU A 269 6.76 36.93 0.27
CA LEU A 269 6.87 35.52 0.68
C LEU A 269 8.32 35.15 1.03
N ILE A 270 9.30 35.71 0.31
CA ILE A 270 10.73 35.58 0.65
C ILE A 270 11.04 36.24 1.99
N ALA A 271 10.53 37.45 2.24
CA ALA A 271 10.73 38.15 3.50
C ALA A 271 10.08 37.43 4.70
N MET A 272 9.00 36.67 4.48
CA MET A 272 8.39 35.79 5.49
C MET A 272 9.19 34.49 5.70
N GLY A 273 10.21 34.23 4.90
CA GLY A 273 10.94 32.96 4.93
C GLY A 273 10.18 31.78 4.36
N LEU A 274 9.06 32.00 3.65
CA LEU A 274 8.26 30.93 3.03
C LEU A 274 8.79 30.53 1.65
N VAL A 275 9.49 31.44 0.97
CA VAL A 275 10.16 31.18 -0.31
C VAL A 275 11.64 31.46 -0.15
N VAL A 276 12.48 30.63 -0.76
CA VAL A 276 13.93 30.86 -0.86
C VAL A 276 14.37 30.85 -2.32
N ASN A 277 15.45 31.57 -2.60
CA ASN A 277 16.12 31.48 -3.89
C ASN A 277 16.84 30.12 -3.99
N SER A 278 16.75 29.49 -5.16
CA SER A 278 17.51 28.31 -5.52
C SER A 278 18.38 28.60 -6.75
N GLU A 279 19.25 27.67 -7.13
CA GLU A 279 20.11 27.83 -8.33
C GLU A 279 19.29 28.04 -9.62
N SER A 280 18.06 27.53 -9.66
CA SER A 280 17.18 27.58 -10.83
C SER A 280 15.97 28.51 -10.68
N GLY A 281 15.93 29.32 -9.61
CA GLY A 281 14.88 30.32 -9.39
C GLY A 281 14.43 30.37 -7.93
N TYR A 282 13.22 29.88 -7.67
CA TYR A 282 12.54 29.97 -6.39
C TYR A 282 11.95 28.62 -5.98
N ARG A 283 11.96 28.33 -4.68
CA ARG A 283 11.30 27.14 -4.13
C ARG A 283 10.66 27.43 -2.77
N ALA A 284 9.71 26.59 -2.37
CA ALA A 284 9.15 26.61 -1.03
C ALA A 284 10.25 26.27 -0.01
N ASN A 285 10.34 27.03 1.08
CA ASN A 285 11.36 26.86 2.10
C ASN A 285 11.01 25.73 3.07
N THR A 286 10.98 24.49 2.61
CA THR A 286 10.61 23.34 3.45
C THR A 286 11.71 22.91 4.43
N ALA A 287 12.93 23.43 4.28
CA ALA A 287 14.07 23.13 5.17
C ALA A 287 13.79 23.48 6.64
N ILE A 288 12.98 24.52 6.88
CA ILE A 288 12.58 24.94 8.23
C ILE A 288 11.77 23.87 8.97
N LEU A 289 11.10 22.97 8.23
CA LEU A 289 10.31 21.87 8.79
C LEU A 289 11.11 20.58 8.87
N ARG A 290 12.11 20.38 8.00
CA ARG A 290 12.93 19.16 7.97
C ARG A 290 13.75 18.93 9.23
N GLY A 291 14.06 19.97 10.01
CA GLY A 291 14.72 19.84 11.32
C GLY A 291 13.80 19.34 12.44
N ALA A 292 12.48 19.48 12.30
CA ALA A 292 11.47 19.08 13.28
C ALA A 292 10.80 17.73 12.95
N MET A 293 10.94 17.25 11.71
CA MET A 293 10.38 15.98 11.25
C MET A 293 11.38 14.84 11.47
N ALA A 294 10.89 13.65 11.83
CA ALA A 294 11.73 12.47 12.01
C ALA A 294 12.50 12.15 10.72
N GLN A 295 13.84 12.27 10.76
CA GLN A 295 14.68 11.91 9.61
C GLN A 295 14.73 10.39 9.47
N VAL A 296 14.06 9.86 8.45
CA VAL A 296 14.31 8.49 7.99
C VAL A 296 15.64 8.49 7.23
N ARG A 297 16.72 8.05 7.89
CA ARG A 297 17.97 7.67 7.19
C ARG A 297 17.76 6.32 6.51
N ILE A 298 17.31 6.34 5.25
CA ILE A 298 17.13 5.13 4.44
C ILE A 298 18.50 4.48 4.09
N ASP A 299 19.60 5.23 4.18
CA ASP A 299 20.93 4.79 3.73
C ASP A 299 21.68 3.86 4.71
N LYS A 300 21.06 3.40 5.80
CA LYS A 300 21.71 2.51 6.78
C LYS A 300 20.98 1.19 7.03
N LEU A 301 20.05 0.80 6.17
CA LEU A 301 19.47 -0.55 6.20
C LEU A 301 20.10 -1.41 5.11
N SER A 302 21.39 -1.70 5.27
CA SER A 302 22.00 -2.89 4.68
C SER A 302 21.48 -4.11 5.45
N PHE A 303 20.44 -4.75 4.90
CA PHE A 303 20.06 -6.11 5.26
C PHE A 303 20.90 -7.09 4.44
#